data_AF-A0A924SR53-F1
#
_entry.id   AF-A0A924SR53-F1
#
_cell.length_a   1.000
_cell.length_b   1.000
_cell.length_c   1.000
_cell.angle_alpha   90.00
_cell.angle_beta   90.00
_cell.angle_gamma   90.00
#
_symmetry.space_group_name_H-M   'P 1'
#
loop_
_entity.id
_entity.type
_entity.pdbx_description
1 polymer ?
#
loop_
_entity_poly.entity_id
_entity_poly.type
_entity_poly.pdbx_seq_one_letter_code
_entity_poly.pdbx_strand_id
1 'polypeptide(L)'
;MLKRLKSSPLALLLCTGLMAGLSSCSTPSGTRDPASGAAPSNPFRDDRAQCTDFSEAVSPDQNKVIGDVMAEHAHRLNHVLWHATRNSWTSLTPAEKRSIETLSPAWGKNAPICPLPSPSISAAGNSTSGEEFLLMHHHMVDALRVALTGSHLSCIAGWRELPSPRDSLWPVPKGQAGDSSKTSDTALMMDAWMKKLAAPEFLKGKSLSFVGTVIEFSLHNQMHMRWAAIPRAHDDFSPLDSPQSGLLDTSPYDDRKFQWLGNPYSAHVNPVFWKLHGWVDSVIPKWLAANGYSSVSAQCQGDPKCYQWRSSWVGASMHGDAAGIPGHGNHDGHGSPRSLPSVSKAVERTVGKISRSAGFQNRKFDQFHQRASRGFPTPGRAPGRDQTYDDPVVFVNTFGPCSN
;
A
#
# COMPACT_ATOMS: atom_id res chain seq x y z
N MET A 1 -42.80 29.96 -23.88
CA MET A 1 -44.06 29.42 -24.41
C MET A 1 -44.04 29.47 -25.93
N LEU A 2 -43.96 28.30 -26.57
CA LEU A 2 -44.42 27.88 -27.91
C LEU A 2 -44.19 28.76 -29.17
N LYS A 3 -43.36 28.24 -30.09
CA LYS A 3 -43.70 27.74 -31.47
C LYS A 3 -42.38 27.47 -32.25
N ARG A 4 -41.88 26.23 -32.38
CA ARG A 4 -42.17 25.17 -33.39
C ARG A 4 -42.22 25.62 -34.86
N LEU A 5 -41.19 25.22 -35.63
CA LEU A 5 -41.16 24.88 -37.07
C LEU A 5 -39.97 23.91 -37.24
N LYS A 6 -39.87 22.97 -38.19
CA LYS A 6 -40.76 22.04 -38.90
C LYS A 6 -39.78 21.01 -39.53
N SER A 7 -40.30 19.85 -39.92
CA SER A 7 -39.59 18.59 -40.18
C SER A 7 -39.43 18.22 -41.67
N SER A 8 -38.30 17.56 -42.00
CA SER A 8 -38.08 16.47 -43.02
C SER A 8 -38.32 16.77 -44.53
N PRO A 9 -37.97 15.88 -45.51
CA PRO A 9 -37.44 14.50 -45.45
C PRO A 9 -36.32 14.09 -46.46
N LEU A 10 -35.89 12.83 -46.29
CA LEU A 10 -35.32 11.82 -47.23
C LEU A 10 -35.02 12.18 -48.69
N ALA A 11 -33.86 11.69 -49.17
CA ALA A 11 -33.76 10.96 -50.45
C ALA A 11 -32.67 9.86 -50.37
N LEU A 12 -33.07 8.65 -50.75
CA LEU A 12 -32.31 7.41 -50.90
C LEU A 12 -32.17 7.16 -52.42
N LEU A 13 -31.02 6.71 -52.93
CA LEU A 13 -30.81 5.86 -54.14
C LEU A 13 -29.30 5.85 -54.47
N LEU A 14 -28.58 4.75 -54.28
CA LEU A 14 -28.39 3.54 -55.12
C LEU A 14 -27.16 3.61 -56.05
N CYS A 15 -26.15 2.82 -55.67
CA CYS A 15 -25.28 1.93 -56.45
C CYS A 15 -24.72 2.37 -57.82
N THR A 16 -23.38 2.33 -57.92
CA THR A 16 -22.54 1.43 -58.76
C THR A 16 -21.31 2.16 -59.33
N GLY A 17 -20.20 1.44 -59.46
CA GLY A 17 -19.20 1.77 -60.48
C GLY A 17 -17.74 1.80 -60.01
N LEU A 18 -17.08 0.66 -60.21
CA LEU A 18 -15.66 0.47 -60.52
C LEU A 18 -14.80 1.73 -60.73
N MET A 19 -13.62 1.76 -60.09
CA MET A 19 -12.39 2.26 -60.71
C MET A 19 -11.21 1.40 -60.29
N ALA A 20 -10.66 0.67 -61.25
CA ALA A 20 -9.30 0.18 -61.25
C ALA A 20 -8.45 1.17 -62.06
N GLY A 21 -7.21 1.44 -61.62
CA GLY A 21 -6.19 1.94 -62.54
C GLY A 21 -5.22 2.98 -62.01
N LEU A 22 -3.95 2.57 -62.02
CA LEU A 22 -2.78 3.33 -62.49
C LEU A 22 -1.93 4.12 -61.47
N SER A 23 -0.71 3.58 -61.33
CA SER A 23 0.57 4.23 -61.68
C SER A 23 1.09 5.43 -60.88
N SER A 24 2.08 5.11 -60.05
CA SER A 24 3.48 5.59 -60.00
C SER A 24 3.90 6.98 -60.53
N CYS A 25 4.91 7.54 -59.82
CA CYS A 25 5.89 8.61 -60.14
C CYS A 25 5.40 10.08 -59.93
N SER A 26 6.05 11.00 -59.20
CA SER A 26 7.43 11.15 -58.69
C SER A 26 7.54 12.21 -57.55
N THR A 27 8.51 12.00 -56.63
CA THR A 27 9.35 12.87 -55.73
C THR A 27 9.12 14.41 -55.62
N PRO A 28 9.54 15.15 -54.55
CA PRO A 28 10.64 14.89 -53.60
C PRO A 28 10.44 15.32 -52.11
N SER A 29 11.45 15.07 -51.27
CA SER A 29 11.77 15.78 -50.00
C SER A 29 11.00 15.44 -48.71
N GLY A 30 11.75 14.92 -47.73
CA GLY A 30 11.51 15.09 -46.29
C GLY A 30 11.06 13.82 -45.58
N THR A 31 11.86 13.29 -44.66
CA THR A 31 11.68 13.44 -43.20
C THR A 31 12.74 12.64 -42.44
N ARG A 32 13.11 13.17 -41.28
CA ARG A 32 13.87 12.52 -40.21
C ARG A 32 13.22 11.19 -39.82
N ASP A 33 14.02 10.15 -39.61
CA ASP A 33 13.66 9.05 -38.71
C ASP A 33 14.50 9.14 -37.43
N PRO A 34 13.87 9.50 -36.30
CA PRO A 34 14.38 9.14 -34.99
C PRO A 34 13.26 8.46 -34.20
N ALA A 35 13.22 7.13 -34.15
CA ALA A 35 12.53 6.40 -33.07
C ALA A 35 12.69 4.88 -33.21
N SER A 36 13.83 4.33 -32.79
CA SER A 36 13.82 3.04 -32.09
C SER A 36 13.92 3.31 -30.59
N GLY A 37 12.95 4.07 -30.08
CA GLY A 37 12.72 4.23 -28.65
C GLY A 37 11.65 3.24 -28.24
N ALA A 38 12.04 2.05 -27.80
CA ALA A 38 11.13 1.17 -27.09
C ALA A 38 10.62 1.94 -25.87
N ALA A 39 9.32 2.25 -25.84
CA ALA A 39 8.68 2.80 -24.67
C ALA A 39 8.82 1.78 -23.52
N PRO A 40 9.17 2.19 -22.30
CA PRO A 40 9.17 1.28 -21.16
C PRO A 40 7.76 0.72 -20.96
N SER A 41 7.66 -0.60 -20.89
CA SER A 41 6.43 -1.32 -20.58
C SER A 41 5.85 -0.82 -19.26
N ASN A 42 4.59 -0.38 -19.29
CA ASN A 42 3.83 0.05 -18.12
C ASN A 42 3.87 -1.04 -17.01
N PRO A 43 4.51 -0.78 -15.84
CA PRO A 43 4.56 -1.76 -14.75
C PRO A 43 3.22 -1.96 -14.00
N PHE A 44 2.16 -1.22 -14.36
CA PHE A 44 0.93 -1.07 -13.58
C PHE A 44 -0.30 -1.30 -14.49
N ARG A 45 -0.46 -2.52 -14.99
CA ARG A 45 -1.65 -2.93 -15.74
C ARG A 45 -2.70 -3.43 -14.75
N ASP A 46 -3.85 -2.76 -14.66
CA ASP A 46 -5.07 -3.10 -13.89
C ASP A 46 -4.98 -4.50 -13.23
N ASP A 47 -4.42 -4.50 -12.03
CA ASP A 47 -3.72 -5.64 -11.39
C ASP A 47 -4.70 -6.75 -10.93
N ARG A 48 -6.00 -6.47 -11.12
CA ARG A 48 -7.13 -7.39 -10.92
C ARG A 48 -7.18 -8.53 -11.94
N ALA A 49 -6.46 -8.44 -13.06
CA ALA A 49 -6.43 -9.51 -14.06
C ALA A 49 -5.68 -10.78 -13.60
N GLN A 50 -4.92 -10.72 -12.50
CA GLN A 50 -4.10 -11.85 -12.05
C GLN A 50 -4.89 -12.89 -11.24
N CYS A 51 -5.87 -12.45 -10.46
CA CYS A 51 -6.64 -13.32 -9.57
C CYS A 51 -8.01 -13.65 -10.17
N THR A 52 -8.21 -14.91 -10.55
CA THR A 52 -9.52 -15.40 -11.00
C THR A 52 -10.38 -15.96 -9.86
N ASP A 53 -9.76 -16.27 -8.71
CA ASP A 53 -10.41 -16.83 -7.54
C ASP A 53 -9.82 -16.27 -6.24
N PHE A 54 -10.66 -16.17 -5.20
CA PHE A 54 -10.31 -15.61 -3.90
C PHE A 54 -10.79 -16.49 -2.74
N SER A 55 -9.90 -16.84 -1.82
CA SER A 55 -10.22 -17.57 -0.61
C SER A 55 -10.50 -16.65 0.57
N GLU A 56 -11.56 -16.95 1.33
CA GLU A 56 -11.87 -16.21 2.56
C GLU A 56 -11.01 -16.67 3.74
N ALA A 57 -10.72 -17.97 3.84
CA ALA A 57 -9.72 -18.52 4.75
C ALA A 57 -8.34 -18.56 4.09
N VAL A 58 -7.29 -18.53 4.90
CA VAL A 58 -5.90 -18.75 4.44
C VAL A 58 -5.54 -20.21 4.69
N SER A 59 -5.32 -20.97 3.61
CA SER A 59 -4.95 -22.39 3.68
C SER A 59 -3.51 -22.57 4.18
N PRO A 60 -3.14 -23.78 4.64
CA PRO A 60 -1.74 -24.09 4.98
C PRO A 60 -0.76 -23.82 3.83
N ASP A 61 -1.15 -24.11 2.59
CA ASP A 61 -0.31 -23.89 1.41
C ASP A 61 -0.15 -22.39 1.10
N GLN A 62 -1.23 -21.61 1.22
CA GLN A 62 -1.15 -20.15 1.10
C GLN A 62 -0.27 -19.55 2.20
N ASN A 63 -0.37 -20.05 3.42
CA ASN A 63 0.48 -19.63 4.54
C ASN A 63 1.95 -20.00 4.31
N LYS A 64 2.21 -21.14 3.67
CA LYS A 64 3.56 -21.51 3.25
C LYS A 64 4.12 -20.52 2.23
N VAL A 65 3.34 -20.13 1.22
CA VAL A 65 3.73 -19.11 0.22
C VAL A 65 4.00 -17.77 0.88
N ILE A 66 3.13 -17.31 1.79
CA ILE A 66 3.38 -16.09 2.59
C ILE A 66 4.75 -16.21 3.27
N GLY A 67 5.00 -17.30 4.00
CA GLY A 67 6.30 -17.49 4.64
C GLY A 67 7.48 -17.58 3.67
N ASP A 68 7.29 -18.12 2.46
CA ASP A 68 8.33 -18.22 1.44
C ASP A 68 8.76 -16.85 0.92
N VAL A 69 7.81 -15.96 0.64
CA VAL A 69 8.08 -14.68 -0.03
C VAL A 69 8.17 -13.49 0.92
N MET A 70 7.50 -13.55 2.07
CA MET A 70 7.33 -12.41 2.99
C MET A 70 8.26 -12.50 4.19
N ALA A 71 8.73 -13.69 4.57
CA ALA A 71 9.69 -13.81 5.67
C ALA A 71 11.15 -13.58 5.25
N GLU A 72 11.40 -13.27 3.97
CA GLU A 72 12.76 -12.97 3.50
C GLU A 72 13.34 -11.77 4.27
N HIS A 73 14.59 -11.93 4.71
CA HIS A 73 15.30 -10.93 5.51
C HIS A 73 15.26 -9.52 4.89
N ALA A 74 15.52 -9.43 3.58
CA ALA A 74 15.47 -8.18 2.84
C ALA A 74 14.08 -7.54 2.83
N HIS A 75 13.01 -8.35 2.72
CA HIS A 75 11.64 -7.85 2.75
C HIS A 75 11.31 -7.26 4.13
N ARG A 76 11.63 -8.00 5.20
CA ARG A 76 11.42 -7.56 6.59
C ARG A 76 12.08 -6.22 6.87
N LEU A 77 13.34 -6.09 6.46
CA LEU A 77 14.10 -4.84 6.62
C LEU A 77 13.55 -3.70 5.79
N ASN A 78 13.17 -3.94 4.54
CA ASN A 78 12.58 -2.91 3.68
C ASN A 78 11.28 -2.37 4.29
N HIS A 79 10.41 -3.24 4.79
CA HIS A 79 9.13 -2.84 5.35
C HIS A 79 9.29 -2.00 6.63
N VAL A 80 10.14 -2.45 7.58
CA VAL A 80 10.40 -1.65 8.80
C VAL A 80 11.10 -0.33 8.48
N LEU A 81 12.04 -0.34 7.54
CA LEU A 81 12.78 0.84 7.14
C LEU A 81 11.88 1.88 6.46
N TRP A 82 10.95 1.44 5.62
CA TRP A 82 9.98 2.31 4.97
C TRP A 82 9.09 3.02 6.01
N HIS A 83 8.54 2.27 6.98
CA HIS A 83 7.72 2.84 8.04
C HIS A 83 8.51 3.84 8.89
N ALA A 84 9.69 3.43 9.37
CA ALA A 84 10.53 4.27 10.21
C ALA A 84 11.01 5.54 9.49
N THR A 85 11.35 5.44 8.20
CA THR A 85 11.73 6.61 7.37
C THR A 85 10.62 7.66 7.37
N ARG A 86 9.37 7.26 7.07
CA ARG A 86 8.22 8.17 7.00
C ARG A 86 7.88 8.77 8.37
N ASN A 87 7.91 7.95 9.41
CA ASN A 87 7.53 8.33 10.76
C ASN A 87 8.54 9.25 11.45
N SER A 88 9.80 9.20 11.03
CA SER A 88 10.89 9.86 11.74
C SER A 88 11.70 10.85 10.92
N TRP A 89 11.35 11.08 9.65
CA TRP A 89 12.12 11.91 8.71
C TRP A 89 12.55 13.27 9.26
N THR A 90 11.67 13.97 9.99
CA THR A 90 12.00 15.28 10.58
C THR A 90 13.09 15.20 11.65
N SER A 91 13.20 14.07 12.34
CA SER A 91 14.18 13.83 13.41
C SER A 91 15.51 13.25 12.94
N LEU A 92 15.60 12.84 11.67
CA LEU A 92 16.83 12.31 11.08
C LEU A 92 17.82 13.43 10.76
N THR A 93 19.10 13.17 11.03
CA THR A 93 20.22 14.04 10.63
C THR A 93 20.41 14.02 9.11
N PRO A 94 21.06 15.04 8.52
CA PRO A 94 21.36 15.05 7.09
C PRO A 94 22.16 13.82 6.60
N ALA A 95 23.04 13.25 7.44
CA ALA A 95 23.81 12.07 7.08
C ALA A 95 22.94 10.79 7.03
N GLU A 96 21.94 10.69 7.90
CA GLU A 96 20.98 9.57 7.89
C GLU A 96 20.04 9.66 6.70
N LYS A 97 19.52 10.86 6.40
CA LYS A 97 18.69 11.11 5.21
C LYS A 97 19.44 10.71 3.94
N ARG A 98 20.70 11.15 3.78
CA ARG A 98 21.55 10.74 2.65
C ARG A 98 21.77 9.22 2.59
N SER A 99 21.88 8.55 3.73
CA SER A 99 22.04 7.08 3.76
C SER A 99 20.77 6.36 3.26
N ILE A 100 19.60 6.91 3.55
CA ILE A 100 18.31 6.42 3.05
C ILE A 100 18.15 6.74 1.54
N GLU A 101 18.42 7.97 1.13
CA GLU A 101 18.32 8.42 -0.27
C GLU A 101 19.30 7.66 -1.19
N THR A 102 20.41 7.17 -0.66
CA THR A 102 21.35 6.30 -1.39
C THR A 102 20.76 4.93 -1.69
N LEU A 103 19.88 4.40 -0.82
CA LEU A 103 19.18 3.13 -1.09
C LEU A 103 18.09 3.29 -2.14
N SER A 104 17.32 4.38 -2.03
CA SER A 104 16.29 4.72 -3.00
C SER A 104 16.11 6.24 -3.01
N PRO A 105 16.43 6.93 -4.13
CA PRO A 105 16.28 8.39 -4.22
C PRO A 105 14.84 8.89 -4.01
N ALA A 106 13.85 8.00 -4.15
CA ALA A 106 12.44 8.33 -3.90
C ALA A 106 12.06 8.26 -2.42
N TRP A 107 12.84 7.57 -1.58
CA TRP A 107 12.54 7.44 -0.16
C TRP A 107 12.74 8.77 0.56
N GLY A 108 11.79 9.11 1.42
CA GLY A 108 11.78 10.39 2.14
C GLY A 108 11.24 11.57 1.34
N LYS A 109 11.05 11.44 0.02
CA LYS A 109 10.45 12.51 -0.82
C LYS A 109 9.05 12.91 -0.37
N ASN A 110 8.27 11.94 0.12
CA ASN A 110 6.91 12.13 0.61
C ASN A 110 6.86 12.31 2.14
N ALA A 111 8.01 12.41 2.80
CA ALA A 111 8.12 12.66 4.22
C ALA A 111 8.46 14.15 4.46
N PRO A 112 7.99 14.75 5.57
CA PRO A 112 7.30 14.12 6.69
C PRO A 112 5.79 13.89 6.50
N ILE A 113 5.23 13.00 7.32
CA ILE A 113 3.78 12.71 7.37
C ILE A 113 2.92 13.86 7.91
N CYS A 114 3.53 14.90 8.47
CA CYS A 114 2.88 16.08 9.02
C CYS A 114 3.39 17.36 8.34
N PRO A 115 2.54 18.39 8.12
CA PRO A 115 1.11 18.44 8.43
C PRO A 115 0.28 17.49 7.58
N LEU A 116 -0.97 17.25 7.98
CA LEU A 116 -1.87 16.39 7.23
C LEU A 116 -2.10 16.93 5.81
N PRO A 117 -2.21 16.03 4.81
CA PRO A 117 -2.58 16.43 3.47
C PRO A 117 -3.96 17.10 3.45
N SER A 118 -4.14 18.07 2.56
CA SER A 118 -5.42 18.71 2.31
C SER A 118 -6.47 17.68 1.87
N PRO A 119 -7.70 17.78 2.41
CA PRO A 119 -8.79 16.93 1.96
C PRO A 119 -9.08 17.08 0.47
N SER A 120 -8.90 18.26 -0.14
CA SER A 120 -9.32 18.48 -1.52
C SER A 120 -8.39 17.81 -2.54
N ILE A 121 -8.94 17.10 -3.51
CA ILE A 121 -8.21 16.55 -4.66
C ILE A 121 -7.54 17.65 -5.52
N SER A 122 -8.09 18.87 -5.51
CA SER A 122 -7.58 20.00 -6.29
C SER A 122 -6.51 20.84 -5.56
N ALA A 123 -6.19 20.50 -4.30
CA ALA A 123 -5.21 21.26 -3.54
C ALA A 123 -3.81 21.13 -4.14
N ALA A 124 -3.28 22.25 -4.64
CA ALA A 124 -1.90 22.34 -5.08
C ALA A 124 -0.93 22.13 -3.91
N GLY A 125 0.22 21.51 -4.16
CA GLY A 125 1.26 21.30 -3.13
C GLY A 125 0.90 20.28 -2.05
N ASN A 126 -0.15 19.47 -2.25
CA ASN A 126 -0.56 18.48 -1.25
C ASN A 126 0.52 17.41 -1.06
N SER A 127 0.84 17.10 0.20
CA SER A 127 1.70 15.96 0.54
C SER A 127 1.10 14.67 -0.02
N THR A 128 1.96 13.79 -0.52
CA THR A 128 1.64 12.47 -1.08
C THR A 128 1.90 11.34 -0.08
N SER A 129 2.12 11.66 1.20
CA SER A 129 2.46 10.69 2.25
C SER A 129 1.42 9.58 2.41
N GLY A 130 0.12 9.90 2.39
CA GLY A 130 -0.93 8.89 2.49
C GLY A 130 -1.13 8.10 1.19
N GLU A 131 -0.83 8.71 0.04
CA GLU A 131 -0.87 8.03 -1.25
C GLU A 131 0.27 7.03 -1.37
N GLU A 132 1.45 7.37 -0.85
CA GLU A 132 2.58 6.46 -0.70
C GLU A 132 2.24 5.27 0.21
N PHE A 133 1.48 5.48 1.28
CA PHE A 133 0.98 4.38 2.12
C PHE A 133 0.10 3.43 1.33
N LEU A 134 -0.86 3.94 0.55
CA LEU A 134 -1.71 3.09 -0.29
C LEU A 134 -0.92 2.37 -1.37
N LEU A 135 -0.03 3.09 -2.07
CA LEU A 135 0.79 2.55 -3.14
C LEU A 135 1.72 1.42 -2.64
N MET A 136 2.43 1.62 -1.54
CA MET A 136 3.36 0.61 -1.01
C MET A 136 2.63 -0.69 -0.65
N HIS A 137 1.50 -0.59 0.06
CA HIS A 137 0.73 -1.77 0.44
C HIS A 137 0.01 -2.44 -0.75
N HIS A 138 -0.44 -1.65 -1.72
CA HIS A 138 -0.96 -2.17 -2.99
C HIS A 138 0.09 -3.04 -3.69
N HIS A 139 1.33 -2.56 -3.80
CA HIS A 139 2.44 -3.36 -4.33
C HIS A 139 2.72 -4.64 -3.54
N MET A 140 2.66 -4.60 -2.21
CA MET A 140 2.84 -5.81 -1.39
C MET A 140 1.72 -6.83 -1.63
N VAL A 141 0.47 -6.37 -1.70
CA VAL A 141 -0.69 -7.22 -1.99
C VAL A 141 -0.54 -7.85 -3.38
N ASP A 142 -0.16 -7.07 -4.40
CA ASP A 142 0.05 -7.58 -5.75
C ASP A 142 1.22 -8.57 -5.84
N ALA A 143 2.34 -8.30 -5.15
CA ALA A 143 3.44 -9.24 -5.08
C ALA A 143 3.01 -10.59 -4.50
N LEU A 144 2.17 -10.59 -3.45
CA LEU A 144 1.61 -11.84 -2.92
C LEU A 144 0.65 -12.50 -3.91
N ARG A 145 -0.20 -11.74 -4.60
CA ARG A 145 -1.11 -12.28 -5.64
C ARG A 145 -0.33 -12.98 -6.75
N VAL A 146 0.76 -12.38 -7.23
CA VAL A 146 1.68 -13.01 -8.19
C VAL A 146 2.25 -14.32 -7.63
N ALA A 147 2.76 -14.31 -6.39
CA ALA A 147 3.35 -15.51 -5.78
C ALA A 147 2.33 -16.65 -5.59
N LEU A 148 1.11 -16.33 -5.17
CA LEU A 148 0.02 -17.29 -4.98
C LEU A 148 -0.43 -17.90 -6.31
N THR A 149 -0.70 -17.06 -7.31
CA THR A 149 -1.15 -17.51 -8.63
C THR A 149 -0.08 -18.30 -9.37
N GLY A 150 1.19 -17.89 -9.26
CA GLY A 150 2.34 -18.66 -9.75
C GLY A 150 2.51 -20.02 -9.06
N SER A 151 1.96 -20.18 -7.85
CA SER A 151 1.89 -21.45 -7.12
C SER A 151 0.56 -22.20 -7.34
N HIS A 152 -0.26 -21.77 -8.32
CA HIS A 152 -1.59 -22.32 -8.61
C HIS A 152 -2.57 -22.29 -7.41
N LEU A 153 -2.44 -21.31 -6.52
CA LEU A 153 -3.34 -21.09 -5.40
C LEU A 153 -4.28 -19.91 -5.66
N SER A 154 -5.48 -19.96 -5.08
CA SER A 154 -6.39 -18.81 -5.06
C SER A 154 -5.73 -17.62 -4.35
N CYS A 155 -6.08 -16.40 -4.74
CA CYS A 155 -5.64 -15.21 -4.03
C CYS A 155 -6.34 -15.11 -2.67
N ILE A 156 -5.75 -14.38 -1.72
CA ILE A 156 -6.37 -14.18 -0.40
C ILE A 156 -7.34 -12.99 -0.49
N ALA A 157 -8.61 -13.21 -0.13
CA ALA A 157 -9.59 -12.13 -0.07
C ALA A 157 -9.24 -11.15 1.06
N GLY A 158 -9.35 -9.84 0.82
CA GLY A 158 -9.41 -8.86 1.89
C GLY A 158 -10.70 -8.98 2.70
N TRP A 159 -10.71 -8.49 3.93
CA TRP A 159 -11.95 -8.39 4.69
C TRP A 159 -12.93 -7.42 4.02
N ARG A 160 -14.21 -7.80 3.91
CA ARG A 160 -15.28 -6.92 3.42
C ARG A 160 -15.85 -6.05 4.54
N GLU A 161 -15.91 -6.63 5.73
CA GLU A 161 -16.33 -6.06 7.00
C GLU A 161 -15.41 -6.59 8.11
N LEU A 162 -15.39 -5.94 9.27
CA LEU A 162 -14.59 -6.43 10.39
C LEU A 162 -15.15 -7.78 10.87
N PRO A 163 -14.27 -8.77 11.15
CA PRO A 163 -14.70 -9.98 11.82
C PRO A 163 -15.41 -9.68 13.14
N SER A 164 -16.51 -10.41 13.37
CA SER A 164 -17.23 -10.36 14.63
C SER A 164 -16.30 -10.72 15.79
N PRO A 165 -16.49 -10.15 17.00
CA PRO A 165 -15.74 -10.60 18.18
C PRO A 165 -15.87 -12.10 18.50
N ARG A 166 -16.89 -12.77 17.94
CA ARG A 166 -17.12 -14.23 18.08
C ARG A 166 -16.73 -15.02 16.82
N ASP A 167 -16.07 -14.39 15.86
CA ASP A 167 -15.61 -15.05 14.64
C ASP A 167 -14.61 -16.16 14.99
N SER A 168 -14.90 -17.38 14.54
CA SER A 168 -14.05 -18.55 14.81
C SER A 168 -12.88 -18.67 13.84
N LEU A 169 -12.98 -18.04 12.66
CA LEU A 169 -11.93 -18.03 11.64
C LEU A 169 -10.91 -16.92 11.91
N TRP A 170 -11.36 -15.76 12.38
CA TRP A 170 -10.54 -14.60 12.69
C TRP A 170 -10.72 -14.11 14.13
N PRO A 171 -10.48 -14.97 15.14
CA PRO A 171 -10.69 -14.61 16.53
C PRO A 171 -9.77 -13.47 16.97
N VAL A 172 -10.29 -12.57 17.79
CA VAL A 172 -9.50 -11.52 18.44
C VAL A 172 -8.66 -12.16 19.55
N PRO A 173 -7.30 -12.12 19.48
CA PRO A 173 -6.46 -12.71 20.51
C PRO A 173 -6.64 -12.03 21.87
N LYS A 174 -6.35 -12.75 22.95
CA LYS A 174 -6.25 -12.14 24.28
C LYS A 174 -5.12 -11.10 24.29
N GLY A 175 -5.45 -9.87 24.67
CA GLY A 175 -4.47 -8.81 24.93
C GLY A 175 -3.92 -8.85 26.35
N GLN A 176 -2.98 -7.95 26.62
CA GLN A 176 -2.54 -7.69 28.00
C GLN A 176 -3.67 -7.05 28.82
N ALA A 177 -3.56 -7.11 30.15
CA ALA A 177 -4.53 -6.45 31.02
C ALA A 177 -4.60 -4.95 30.70
N GLY A 178 -5.81 -4.45 30.43
CA GLY A 178 -6.03 -3.05 30.07
C GLY A 178 -5.87 -2.73 28.58
N ASP A 179 -5.54 -3.68 27.71
CA ASP A 179 -5.38 -3.44 26.27
C ASP A 179 -6.71 -3.05 25.59
N SER A 180 -6.89 -1.75 25.38
CA SER A 180 -8.14 -1.21 24.83
C SER A 180 -8.40 -1.63 23.38
N SER A 181 -7.36 -2.04 22.62
CA SER A 181 -7.50 -2.47 21.23
C SER A 181 -8.40 -3.71 21.08
N LYS A 182 -8.51 -4.50 22.16
CA LYS A 182 -9.29 -5.74 22.22
C LYS A 182 -10.75 -5.52 22.60
N THR A 183 -11.16 -4.31 22.99
CA THR A 183 -12.51 -4.03 23.50
C THR A 183 -13.58 -4.01 22.41
N SER A 184 -14.86 -4.14 22.81
CA SER A 184 -16.01 -3.92 21.93
C SER A 184 -16.10 -2.48 21.44
N ASP A 185 -15.70 -1.54 22.28
CA ASP A 185 -15.74 -0.10 21.99
C ASP A 185 -14.82 0.27 20.81
N THR A 186 -13.59 -0.26 20.83
CA THR A 186 -12.66 -0.13 19.70
C THR A 186 -13.20 -0.80 18.44
N ALA A 187 -13.89 -1.94 18.58
CA ALA A 187 -14.51 -2.63 17.44
C ALA A 187 -15.58 -1.78 16.76
N LEU A 188 -16.46 -1.14 17.55
CA LEU A 188 -17.51 -0.24 17.05
C LEU A 188 -16.92 0.98 16.35
N MET A 189 -15.87 1.58 16.93
CA MET A 189 -15.17 2.71 16.34
C MET A 189 -14.53 2.33 14.99
N MET A 190 -13.86 1.18 14.91
CA MET A 190 -13.27 0.72 13.65
C MET A 190 -14.34 0.39 12.60
N ASP A 191 -15.46 -0.21 12.98
CA ASP A 191 -16.56 -0.51 12.06
C ASP A 191 -17.14 0.78 11.46
N ALA A 192 -17.32 1.82 12.28
CA ALA A 192 -17.74 3.14 11.83
C ALA A 192 -16.74 3.75 10.83
N TRP A 193 -15.44 3.69 11.11
CA TRP A 193 -14.40 4.15 10.19
C TRP A 193 -14.36 3.35 8.90
N MET A 194 -14.47 2.02 8.98
CA MET A 194 -14.44 1.14 7.82
C MET A 194 -15.60 1.44 6.87
N LYS A 195 -16.81 1.68 7.40
CA LYS A 195 -17.98 2.11 6.63
C LYS A 195 -17.76 3.48 6.00
N LYS A 196 -17.33 4.46 6.78
CA LYS A 196 -17.08 5.83 6.31
C LYS A 196 -16.04 5.90 5.21
N LEU A 197 -14.91 5.20 5.38
CA LEU A 197 -13.79 5.19 4.43
C LEU A 197 -14.08 4.37 3.16
N ALA A 198 -15.14 3.56 3.16
CA ALA A 198 -15.62 2.87 1.97
C ALA A 198 -16.75 3.63 1.24
N ALA A 199 -17.27 4.71 1.83
CA ALA A 199 -18.48 5.36 1.34
C ALA A 199 -18.22 6.37 0.22
N PRO A 200 -18.92 6.30 -0.93
CA PRO A 200 -18.68 7.20 -2.06
C PRO A 200 -18.81 8.68 -1.71
N GLU A 201 -19.75 9.03 -0.84
CA GLU A 201 -19.99 10.40 -0.37
C GLU A 201 -18.82 10.98 0.43
N PHE A 202 -18.10 10.13 1.18
CA PHE A 202 -16.90 10.53 1.88
C PHE A 202 -15.72 10.70 0.91
N LEU A 203 -15.56 9.75 -0.02
CA LEU A 203 -14.42 9.68 -0.94
C LEU A 203 -14.45 10.74 -2.05
N LYS A 204 -15.65 11.16 -2.47
CA LYS A 204 -15.83 12.10 -3.59
C LYS A 204 -15.18 13.45 -3.29
N GLY A 205 -14.35 13.91 -4.22
CA GLY A 205 -13.62 15.17 -4.13
C GLY A 205 -12.44 15.14 -3.15
N LYS A 206 -12.18 14.01 -2.48
CA LYS A 206 -11.04 13.87 -1.58
C LYS A 206 -9.76 13.52 -2.32
N SER A 207 -8.64 14.08 -1.92
CA SER A 207 -7.33 13.62 -2.42
C SER A 207 -7.05 12.20 -1.94
N LEU A 208 -6.42 11.39 -2.80
CA LEU A 208 -6.06 10.01 -2.43
C LEU A 208 -5.07 9.98 -1.25
N SER A 209 -4.17 10.97 -1.18
CA SER A 209 -3.28 11.13 -0.04
C SER A 209 -4.03 11.38 1.27
N PHE A 210 -5.05 12.25 1.28
CA PHE A 210 -5.87 12.44 2.48
C PHE A 210 -6.57 11.16 2.91
N VAL A 211 -7.18 10.44 1.97
CA VAL A 211 -7.84 9.16 2.27
C VAL A 211 -6.85 8.16 2.86
N GLY A 212 -5.68 8.00 2.25
CA GLY A 212 -4.62 7.11 2.74
C GLY A 212 -4.12 7.47 4.14
N THR A 213 -3.89 8.75 4.42
CA THR A 213 -3.48 9.21 5.75
C THR A 213 -4.56 8.95 6.81
N VAL A 214 -5.83 9.17 6.48
CA VAL A 214 -6.92 8.86 7.43
C VAL A 214 -6.97 7.36 7.69
N ILE A 215 -6.89 6.51 6.65
CA ILE A 215 -6.86 5.04 6.82
C ILE A 215 -5.71 4.62 7.74
N GLU A 216 -4.49 5.09 7.47
CA GLU A 216 -3.27 4.72 8.20
C GLU A 216 -3.44 4.98 9.72
N PHE A 217 -3.97 6.14 10.09
CA PHE A 217 -3.97 6.62 11.46
C PHE A 217 -5.30 6.52 12.21
N SER A 218 -6.42 6.19 11.54
CA SER A 218 -7.70 5.92 12.22
C SER A 218 -8.02 4.44 12.34
N LEU A 219 -7.65 3.62 11.35
CA LEU A 219 -8.15 2.26 11.21
C LEU A 219 -7.03 1.22 11.11
N HIS A 220 -6.09 1.40 10.18
CA HIS A 220 -5.02 0.44 9.89
C HIS A 220 -4.24 0.06 11.15
N ASN A 221 -3.69 1.05 11.87
CA ASN A 221 -2.90 0.76 13.07
C ASN A 221 -3.74 0.06 14.17
N GLN A 222 -5.05 0.33 14.24
CA GLN A 222 -5.95 -0.37 15.17
C GLN A 222 -6.15 -1.83 14.78
N MET A 223 -6.33 -2.10 13.49
CA MET A 223 -6.49 -3.47 12.99
C MET A 223 -5.26 -4.31 13.33
N HIS A 224 -4.05 -3.76 13.13
CA HIS A 224 -2.83 -4.42 13.56
C HIS A 224 -2.87 -4.78 15.05
N MET A 225 -3.23 -3.83 15.92
CA MET A 225 -3.20 -4.10 17.35
C MET A 225 -4.33 -4.96 17.85
N ARG A 226 -5.53 -4.86 17.27
CA ARG A 226 -6.65 -5.70 17.66
C ARG A 226 -6.36 -7.18 17.43
N TRP A 227 -5.77 -7.53 16.28
CA TRP A 227 -5.44 -8.91 15.96
C TRP A 227 -4.01 -9.33 16.29
N ALA A 228 -3.20 -8.42 16.84
CA ALA A 228 -1.93 -8.80 17.45
C ALA A 228 -2.16 -9.60 18.73
N ALA A 229 -1.55 -10.79 18.79
CA ALA A 229 -1.37 -11.52 20.03
C ALA A 229 -0.37 -10.79 20.95
N ILE A 230 -0.28 -11.21 22.20
CA ILE A 230 0.82 -10.79 23.08
C ILE A 230 2.13 -11.26 22.43
N PRO A 231 3.11 -10.37 22.19
CA PRO A 231 4.38 -10.77 21.59
C PRO A 231 5.08 -11.78 22.52
N ARG A 232 5.60 -12.87 21.96
CA ARG A 232 6.52 -13.77 22.68
C ARG A 232 7.85 -13.05 22.89
N ALA A 233 8.69 -13.60 23.77
CA ALA A 233 10.08 -13.16 23.85
C ALA A 233 10.71 -13.21 22.45
N HIS A 234 11.30 -12.10 21.99
CA HIS A 234 11.87 -11.91 20.65
C HIS A 234 10.88 -11.79 19.48
N ASP A 235 9.57 -11.63 19.70
CA ASP A 235 8.62 -11.29 18.61
C ASP A 235 8.64 -9.79 18.27
N ASP A 236 8.96 -8.95 19.26
CA ASP A 236 9.05 -7.50 19.09
C ASP A 236 10.48 -7.12 18.74
N PHE A 237 10.75 -7.02 17.44
CA PHE A 237 12.04 -6.56 16.94
C PHE A 237 12.29 -5.12 17.41
N SER A 238 13.20 -4.96 18.37
CA SER A 238 13.75 -3.68 18.77
C SER A 238 15.06 -3.45 17.99
N PRO A 239 15.12 -2.43 17.12
CA PRO A 239 16.35 -2.05 16.44
C PRO A 239 17.50 -1.64 17.39
N LEU A 240 17.19 -1.43 18.68
CA LEU A 240 18.11 -1.08 19.76
C LEU A 240 18.71 -2.31 20.46
N ASP A 241 18.19 -3.51 20.23
CA ASP A 241 18.67 -4.75 20.88
C ASP A 241 19.91 -5.33 20.15
N SER A 242 20.44 -4.61 19.16
CA SER A 242 21.61 -5.02 18.39
C SER A 242 22.92 -4.72 19.13
N PRO A 243 23.90 -5.65 19.13
CA PRO A 243 25.21 -5.45 19.75
C PRO A 243 25.99 -4.28 19.11
N GLN A 244 26.96 -3.73 19.87
CA GLN A 244 27.79 -2.56 19.49
C GLN A 244 28.65 -2.75 18.21
N SER A 245 28.63 -3.92 17.55
CA SER A 245 29.49 -4.29 16.42
C SER A 245 29.06 -3.74 15.05
N GLY A 246 27.93 -3.03 14.97
CA GLY A 246 27.55 -2.24 13.79
C GLY A 246 26.68 -2.93 12.75
N LEU A 247 26.52 -4.26 12.80
CA LEU A 247 25.55 -5.06 12.04
C LEU A 247 24.42 -5.53 12.96
N LEU A 248 23.17 -5.48 12.49
CA LEU A 248 22.02 -5.99 13.21
C LEU A 248 22.05 -7.52 13.19
N ASP A 249 22.22 -8.18 14.35
CA ASP A 249 21.94 -9.62 14.43
C ASP A 249 20.42 -9.84 14.44
N THR A 250 19.90 -9.90 13.23
CA THR A 250 18.50 -10.12 12.89
C THR A 250 18.18 -11.59 12.68
N SER A 251 19.21 -12.46 12.69
CA SER A 251 19.07 -13.89 12.46
C SER A 251 18.08 -14.57 13.42
N PRO A 252 17.90 -14.13 14.70
CA PRO A 252 16.87 -14.68 15.56
C PRO A 252 15.45 -14.32 15.13
N TYR A 253 15.24 -13.31 14.27
CA TYR A 253 13.94 -12.74 13.93
C TYR A 253 13.49 -13.05 12.49
N ASP A 254 14.36 -13.64 11.66
CA ASP A 254 14.05 -13.95 10.26
C ASP A 254 13.20 -15.21 10.07
N ASP A 255 13.16 -16.10 11.07
CA ASP A 255 12.34 -17.32 11.04
C ASP A 255 10.85 -16.96 10.85
N ARG A 256 10.15 -17.72 9.99
CA ARG A 256 8.74 -17.52 9.64
C ARG A 256 7.81 -17.56 10.84
N LYS A 257 8.22 -18.21 11.94
CA LYS A 257 7.46 -18.20 13.19
C LYS A 257 7.37 -16.80 13.79
N PHE A 258 8.28 -15.87 13.47
CA PHE A 258 8.24 -14.47 13.89
C PHE A 258 7.36 -13.66 12.93
N GLN A 259 6.11 -13.50 13.35
CA GLN A 259 5.01 -12.92 12.56
C GLN A 259 4.10 -12.05 13.44
N TRP A 260 4.69 -11.28 14.36
CA TRP A 260 3.90 -10.47 15.27
C TRP A 260 3.29 -9.27 14.53
N LEU A 261 1.96 -9.20 14.54
CA LEU A 261 1.22 -8.20 13.78
C LEU A 261 1.49 -6.76 14.26
N GLY A 262 1.97 -6.61 15.50
CA GLY A 262 2.30 -5.32 16.10
C GLY A 262 3.68 -4.76 15.72
N ASN A 263 4.45 -5.38 14.83
CA ASN A 263 5.74 -4.83 14.40
C ASN A 263 5.91 -4.93 12.88
N PRO A 264 6.18 -3.83 12.14
CA PRO A 264 6.32 -3.89 10.69
C PRO A 264 7.41 -4.87 10.23
N TYR A 265 8.45 -5.12 11.03
CA TYR A 265 9.46 -6.11 10.69
C TYR A 265 8.91 -7.53 10.51
N SER A 266 7.77 -7.87 11.13
CA SER A 266 7.21 -9.22 11.07
C SER A 266 5.73 -9.28 10.70
N ALA A 267 5.00 -8.17 10.71
CA ALA A 267 3.55 -8.15 10.50
C ALA A 267 3.11 -8.79 9.18
N HIS A 268 3.83 -8.56 8.09
CA HIS A 268 3.53 -9.06 6.73
C HIS A 268 3.69 -10.59 6.59
N VAL A 269 4.31 -11.26 7.56
CA VAL A 269 4.37 -12.73 7.61
C VAL A 269 3.08 -13.32 8.19
N ASN A 270 2.28 -12.51 8.90
CA ASN A 270 1.05 -12.95 9.53
C ASN A 270 -0.12 -12.99 8.51
N PRO A 271 -0.91 -14.09 8.42
CA PRO A 271 -2.08 -14.15 7.54
C PRO A 271 -3.09 -13.01 7.70
N VAL A 272 -3.25 -12.49 8.92
CA VAL A 272 -4.20 -11.40 9.20
C VAL A 272 -3.79 -10.09 8.49
N PHE A 273 -2.49 -9.87 8.29
CA PHE A 273 -1.98 -8.73 7.52
C PHE A 273 -2.63 -8.66 6.13
N TRP A 274 -2.71 -9.79 5.45
CA TRP A 274 -3.25 -9.85 4.09
C TRP A 274 -4.76 -9.64 4.05
N LYS A 275 -5.48 -10.04 5.11
CA LYS A 275 -6.92 -9.76 5.24
C LYS A 275 -7.18 -8.26 5.44
N LEU A 276 -6.45 -7.62 6.35
CA LEU A 276 -6.65 -6.19 6.63
C LEU A 276 -6.13 -5.32 5.47
N HIS A 277 -4.97 -5.64 4.89
CA HIS A 277 -4.44 -4.88 3.74
C HIS A 277 -5.22 -5.11 2.46
N GLY A 278 -5.83 -6.28 2.27
CA GLY A 278 -6.79 -6.47 1.19
C GLY A 278 -8.01 -5.55 1.32
N TRP A 279 -8.45 -5.20 2.54
CA TRP A 279 -9.47 -4.17 2.71
C TRP A 279 -8.94 -2.77 2.39
N VAL A 280 -7.74 -2.41 2.87
CA VAL A 280 -7.08 -1.14 2.58
C VAL A 280 -6.96 -0.93 1.06
N ASP A 281 -6.46 -1.95 0.36
CA ASP A 281 -6.34 -2.00 -1.10
C ASP A 281 -7.70 -1.82 -1.79
N SER A 282 -8.77 -2.40 -1.24
CA SER A 282 -10.13 -2.28 -1.77
C SER A 282 -10.69 -0.86 -1.77
N VAL A 283 -10.10 0.07 -1.01
CA VAL A 283 -10.52 1.49 -0.99
C VAL A 283 -10.10 2.21 -2.27
N ILE A 284 -8.99 1.82 -2.90
CA ILE A 284 -8.48 2.43 -4.12
C ILE A 284 -9.53 2.42 -5.25
N PRO A 285 -10.09 1.26 -5.68
CA PRO A 285 -11.10 1.26 -6.74
C PRO A 285 -12.40 1.98 -6.36
N LYS A 286 -12.78 2.01 -5.07
CA LYS A 286 -13.94 2.78 -4.60
C LYS A 286 -13.69 4.29 -4.74
N TRP A 287 -12.49 4.74 -4.39
CA TRP A 287 -12.08 6.14 -4.54
C TRP A 287 -12.00 6.55 -6.01
N LEU A 288 -11.44 5.70 -6.88
CA LEU A 288 -11.39 5.93 -8.32
C LEU A 288 -12.80 6.16 -8.88
N ALA A 289 -13.73 5.24 -8.60
CA ALA A 289 -15.11 5.33 -9.03
C ALA A 289 -15.81 6.60 -8.52
N ALA A 290 -15.63 6.95 -7.23
CA ALA A 290 -16.20 8.16 -6.63
C ALA A 290 -15.67 9.48 -7.26
N ASN A 291 -14.49 9.44 -7.87
CA ASN A 291 -13.82 10.60 -8.46
C ASN A 291 -13.76 10.56 -10.00
N GLY A 292 -14.47 9.62 -10.64
CA GLY A 292 -14.64 9.58 -12.10
C GLY A 292 -13.49 8.93 -12.87
N TYR A 293 -12.58 8.24 -12.18
CA TYR A 293 -11.51 7.42 -12.74
C TYR A 293 -11.96 5.95 -12.85
N SER A 294 -11.43 5.23 -13.84
CA SER A 294 -11.66 3.78 -14.03
C SER A 294 -10.43 2.92 -13.75
N SER A 295 -9.24 3.53 -13.78
CA SER A 295 -7.97 2.84 -13.60
C SER A 295 -6.98 3.73 -12.85
N VAL A 296 -5.91 3.12 -12.35
CA VAL A 296 -4.77 3.80 -11.75
C VAL A 296 -3.48 3.22 -12.32
N SER A 297 -2.47 4.04 -12.54
CA SER A 297 -1.16 3.61 -13.03
C SER A 297 -0.09 4.63 -12.67
N ALA A 298 1.20 4.26 -12.66
CA ALA A 298 2.25 5.26 -12.59
C ALA A 298 2.36 6.12 -13.85
N GLN A 299 1.85 5.64 -14.99
CA GLN A 299 1.86 6.36 -16.25
C GLN A 299 0.55 6.14 -17.01
N CYS A 300 -0.31 7.16 -17.02
CA CYS A 300 -1.62 7.06 -17.65
C CYS A 300 -1.61 7.29 -19.16
N GLN A 301 -0.46 7.61 -19.76
CA GLN A 301 -0.31 7.80 -21.21
C GLN A 301 -1.35 8.75 -21.84
N GLY A 302 -1.82 9.75 -21.06
CA GLY A 302 -2.82 10.71 -21.51
C GLY A 302 -4.28 10.25 -21.39
N ASP A 303 -4.56 9.05 -20.86
CA ASP A 303 -5.93 8.60 -20.59
C ASP A 303 -6.56 9.46 -19.47
N PRO A 304 -7.61 10.25 -19.76
CA PRO A 304 -8.27 11.09 -18.77
C PRO A 304 -9.07 10.30 -17.72
N LYS A 305 -9.28 9.00 -17.93
CA LYS A 305 -9.95 8.09 -16.97
C LYS A 305 -8.97 7.30 -16.12
N CYS A 306 -7.67 7.42 -16.38
CA CYS A 306 -6.63 6.86 -15.55
C CYS A 306 -6.15 7.89 -14.53
N TYR A 307 -6.16 7.52 -13.24
CA TYR A 307 -5.50 8.29 -12.20
C TYR A 307 -4.00 7.98 -12.21
N GLN A 308 -3.15 9.00 -12.37
CA GLN A 308 -1.71 8.78 -12.30
C GLN A 308 -1.25 8.87 -10.84
N TRP A 309 -0.62 7.80 -10.33
CA TRP A 309 0.05 7.85 -9.04
C TRP A 309 0.99 9.05 -8.98
N ARG A 310 0.80 9.91 -7.97
CA ARG A 310 1.65 11.07 -7.67
C ARG A 310 2.85 10.67 -6.82
N SER A 311 2.71 9.61 -6.03
CA SER A 311 3.84 8.99 -5.34
C SER A 311 4.59 8.06 -6.31
N SER A 312 5.91 8.03 -6.18
CA SER A 312 6.80 7.23 -7.02
C SER A 312 7.57 6.23 -6.17
N TRP A 313 6.90 5.56 -5.22
CA TRP A 313 7.60 4.59 -4.37
C TRP A 313 8.28 3.54 -5.26
N VAL A 314 9.61 3.50 -5.17
CA VAL A 314 10.48 2.56 -5.87
C VAL A 314 11.38 1.91 -4.82
N GLY A 315 10.78 1.28 -3.82
CA GLY A 315 11.55 0.38 -2.97
C GLY A 315 12.32 -0.61 -3.84
N ALA A 316 13.43 -1.16 -3.34
CA ALA A 316 14.10 -2.25 -4.04
C ALA A 316 13.03 -3.27 -4.43
N SER A 317 12.87 -3.51 -5.73
CA SER A 317 11.90 -4.49 -6.27
C SER A 317 11.96 -5.70 -5.35
N MET A 318 10.89 -5.91 -4.58
CA MET A 318 10.91 -6.83 -3.44
C MET A 318 11.16 -8.28 -3.88
N HIS A 319 11.10 -8.52 -5.19
CA HIS A 319 11.61 -9.67 -5.87
C HIS A 319 12.44 -9.17 -7.05
N GLY A 320 13.78 -9.23 -6.97
CA GLY A 320 14.64 -8.82 -8.08
C GLY A 320 14.23 -9.58 -9.34
N ASP A 321 13.68 -8.90 -10.35
CA ASP A 321 13.31 -9.46 -11.65
C ASP A 321 12.58 -10.82 -11.65
N ALA A 322 11.96 -11.23 -10.55
CA ALA A 322 11.40 -12.58 -10.38
C ALA A 322 9.93 -12.67 -10.79
N ALA A 323 9.32 -11.57 -11.24
CA ALA A 323 8.32 -11.67 -12.29
C ALA A 323 9.10 -11.74 -13.61
N GLY A 324 9.51 -12.95 -13.98
CA GLY A 324 10.02 -13.23 -15.32
C GLY A 324 9.00 -12.78 -16.36
N ILE A 325 9.13 -11.56 -16.82
CA ILE A 325 8.73 -11.15 -18.16
C ILE A 325 10.02 -10.76 -18.86
N PRO A 326 10.66 -11.73 -19.50
CA PRO A 326 10.78 -11.61 -20.94
C PRO A 326 10.31 -12.89 -21.64
N GLY A 327 9.72 -12.70 -22.81
CA GLY A 327 9.11 -13.77 -23.59
C GLY A 327 10.03 -14.95 -23.89
N HIS A 328 9.38 -16.08 -24.15
CA HIS A 328 9.84 -17.22 -24.96
C HIS A 328 11.34 -17.56 -24.93
N GLY A 329 11.70 -18.66 -24.24
CA GLY A 329 12.96 -19.35 -24.53
C GLY A 329 13.41 -20.37 -23.50
N ASN A 330 13.00 -21.62 -23.71
CA ASN A 330 13.64 -22.88 -23.35
C ASN A 330 13.91 -23.28 -21.88
N HIS A 331 13.58 -24.54 -21.64
CA HIS A 331 13.93 -25.39 -20.52
C HIS A 331 15.44 -25.46 -20.29
N ASP A 332 15.87 -25.39 -19.03
CA ASP A 332 16.67 -26.40 -18.32
C ASP A 332 17.42 -25.78 -17.13
N GLY A 333 17.38 -26.48 -15.99
CA GLY A 333 18.41 -26.36 -14.95
C GLY A 333 17.98 -25.69 -13.65
N HIS A 334 18.01 -26.49 -12.58
CA HIS A 334 17.99 -26.04 -11.19
C HIS A 334 19.06 -24.96 -10.91
N GLY A 335 18.66 -23.70 -10.85
CA GLY A 335 19.52 -22.57 -10.48
C GLY A 335 18.82 -21.67 -9.47
N SER A 336 19.28 -21.69 -8.23
CA SER A 336 18.86 -20.79 -7.15
C SER A 336 19.05 -19.32 -7.56
N PRO A 337 18.10 -18.39 -7.28
CA PRO A 337 18.21 -17.00 -7.72
C PRO A 337 19.29 -16.27 -6.90
N ARG A 338 20.51 -16.24 -7.44
CA ARG A 338 21.62 -15.40 -6.96
C ARG A 338 21.50 -13.98 -7.52
N SER A 339 20.84 -13.08 -6.80
CA SER A 339 21.07 -11.61 -6.95
C SER A 339 20.74 -10.74 -5.72
N LEU A 340 20.23 -11.29 -4.61
CA LEU A 340 19.81 -10.53 -3.41
C LEU A 340 20.89 -10.09 -2.36
N PRO A 341 22.12 -10.65 -2.28
CA PRO A 341 23.01 -10.38 -1.13
C PRO A 341 23.54 -8.94 -0.98
N SER A 342 23.68 -8.18 -2.07
CA SER A 342 24.30 -6.84 -2.02
C SER A 342 23.31 -5.76 -1.57
N VAL A 343 22.06 -5.85 -2.02
CA VAL A 343 20.95 -4.96 -1.63
C VAL A 343 20.57 -5.22 -0.17
N SER A 344 20.45 -6.48 0.25
CA SER A 344 20.20 -6.84 1.65
C SER A 344 21.24 -6.23 2.58
N LYS A 345 22.54 -6.41 2.28
CA LYS A 345 23.62 -5.81 3.08
C LYS A 345 23.62 -4.29 3.10
N ALA A 346 23.18 -3.63 2.02
CA ALA A 346 23.07 -2.18 1.98
C ALA A 346 21.91 -1.70 2.87
N VAL A 347 20.75 -2.35 2.77
CA VAL A 347 19.59 -2.11 3.62
C VAL A 347 19.94 -2.37 5.08
N GLU A 348 20.50 -3.54 5.41
CA GLU A 348 20.99 -3.89 6.75
C GLU A 348 21.92 -2.82 7.34
N ARG A 349 22.90 -2.37 6.56
CA ARG A 349 23.82 -1.29 7.00
C ARG A 349 23.08 0.01 7.25
N THR A 350 22.12 0.38 6.40
CA THR A 350 21.35 1.60 6.59
C THR A 350 20.44 1.47 7.80
N VAL A 351 19.65 0.40 7.93
CA VAL A 351 18.81 0.11 9.11
C VAL A 351 19.68 0.13 10.36
N GLY A 352 20.83 -0.55 10.37
CA GLY A 352 21.74 -0.54 11.51
C GLY A 352 22.28 0.85 11.84
N LYS A 353 22.62 1.66 10.83
CA LYS A 353 23.12 3.04 11.02
C LYS A 353 22.08 3.93 11.69
N ILE A 354 20.86 3.90 11.18
CA ILE A 354 19.78 4.77 11.65
C ILE A 354 19.11 4.20 12.90
N SER A 355 19.07 2.87 13.10
CA SER A 355 18.44 2.23 14.27
C SER A 355 19.03 2.68 15.60
N ARG A 356 20.31 3.04 15.57
CA ARG A 356 21.06 3.57 16.71
C ARG A 356 20.76 5.03 17.01
N SER A 357 20.05 5.73 16.13
CA SER A 357 19.65 7.11 16.40
C SER A 357 18.32 7.15 17.12
N ALA A 358 18.16 8.16 17.98
CA ALA A 358 16.88 8.42 18.62
C ALA A 358 15.75 8.60 17.58
N GLY A 359 16.08 8.93 16.33
CA GLY A 359 15.15 9.10 15.23
C GLY A 359 14.48 7.80 14.77
N PHE A 360 15.20 6.70 14.56
CA PHE A 360 14.65 5.51 13.87
C PHE A 360 13.70 4.64 14.67
N GLN A 361 13.52 4.91 15.96
CA GLN A 361 12.40 4.31 16.68
C GLN A 361 11.13 4.55 15.86
N ASN A 362 10.30 3.52 15.68
CA ASN A 362 9.02 3.63 15.00
C ASN A 362 8.02 4.39 15.90
N ARG A 363 8.47 5.49 16.51
CA ARG A 363 7.87 6.16 17.68
C ARG A 363 6.43 6.50 17.43
N LYS A 364 6.06 6.84 16.21
CA LYS A 364 4.65 7.17 15.91
C LYS A 364 3.77 5.92 15.92
N PHE A 365 4.26 4.79 15.41
CA PHE A 365 3.59 3.50 15.52
C PHE A 365 3.65 2.98 16.97
N ASP A 366 4.79 3.11 17.67
CA ASP A 366 4.96 2.69 19.07
C ASP A 366 4.13 3.55 20.04
N GLN A 367 4.09 4.87 19.83
CA GLN A 367 3.21 5.79 20.57
C GLN A 367 1.75 5.46 20.27
N PHE A 368 1.43 5.13 19.02
CA PHE A 368 0.11 4.65 18.69
C PHE A 368 -0.20 3.35 19.43
N HIS A 369 0.71 2.37 19.49
CA HIS A 369 0.53 1.15 20.28
C HIS A 369 0.23 1.47 21.73
N GLN A 370 1.04 2.33 22.36
CA GLN A 370 0.84 2.72 23.75
C GLN A 370 -0.50 3.43 23.96
N ARG A 371 -0.93 4.28 23.03
CA ARG A 371 -2.24 4.97 23.09
C ARG A 371 -3.40 4.02 22.84
N ALA A 372 -3.27 3.13 21.86
CA ALA A 372 -4.25 2.10 21.54
C ALA A 372 -4.37 1.08 22.68
N SER A 373 -3.33 0.84 23.46
CA SER A 373 -3.46 0.08 24.70
C SER A 373 -4.15 0.88 25.80
N ARG A 374 -3.96 2.21 25.89
CA ARG A 374 -4.55 3.05 26.96
C ARG A 374 -6.01 3.47 26.75
N GLY A 375 -6.59 3.27 25.58
CA GLY A 375 -7.98 3.67 25.30
C GLY A 375 -8.08 4.90 24.41
N PHE A 376 -8.85 4.78 23.33
CA PHE A 376 -9.50 5.95 22.73
C PHE A 376 -10.77 6.24 23.52
N PRO A 377 -11.13 7.52 23.74
CA PRO A 377 -12.46 7.83 24.22
C PRO A 377 -13.52 7.14 23.33
N THR A 378 -14.54 6.58 23.96
CA THR A 378 -15.68 6.00 23.25
C THR A 378 -16.55 7.09 22.63
N PRO A 379 -16.99 6.95 21.37
CA PRO A 379 -18.09 7.73 20.83
C PRO A 379 -19.31 7.65 21.77
N GLY A 380 -19.96 8.77 22.09
CA GLY A 380 -21.19 8.81 22.89
C GLY A 380 -21.08 8.72 24.43
N ARG A 381 -19.89 8.61 25.02
CA ARG A 381 -19.75 8.46 26.50
C ARG A 381 -19.35 9.74 27.25
N ALA A 382 -19.16 10.86 26.55
CA ALA A 382 -18.92 12.17 27.14
C ALA A 382 -19.72 13.25 26.38
N PRO A 383 -20.60 14.03 27.06
CA PRO A 383 -21.32 15.12 26.41
C PRO A 383 -20.32 16.13 25.83
N GLY A 384 -20.36 16.36 24.52
CA GLY A 384 -19.49 17.31 23.81
C GLY A 384 -18.26 16.73 23.09
N ARG A 385 -18.02 15.41 23.12
CA ARG A 385 -16.92 14.75 22.37
C ARG A 385 -17.32 14.04 21.08
N ASP A 386 -18.60 14.03 20.70
CA ASP A 386 -19.06 13.30 19.50
C ASP A 386 -18.41 13.84 18.20
N GLN A 387 -18.11 15.13 18.12
CA GLN A 387 -17.51 15.71 16.92
C GLN A 387 -16.07 15.25 16.64
N THR A 388 -15.32 14.80 17.66
CA THR A 388 -13.89 14.44 17.47
C THR A 388 -13.70 13.12 16.70
N TYR A 389 -14.71 12.25 16.68
CA TYR A 389 -14.67 10.98 15.95
C TYR A 389 -15.21 11.10 14.53
N ASP A 390 -16.04 12.11 14.28
CA ASP A 390 -16.65 12.31 12.97
C ASP A 390 -15.81 13.19 12.04
N ASP A 391 -14.93 14.03 12.55
CA ASP A 391 -14.00 14.78 11.70
C ASP A 391 -12.65 14.04 11.58
N PRO A 392 -12.28 13.54 10.39
CA PRO A 392 -11.01 12.85 10.20
C PRO A 392 -9.78 13.73 10.46
N VAL A 393 -9.86 15.03 10.19
CA VAL A 393 -8.76 15.96 10.47
C VAL A 393 -8.59 16.11 11.98
N VAL A 394 -9.70 16.29 12.70
CA VAL A 394 -9.67 16.39 14.17
C VAL A 394 -9.18 15.08 14.78
N PHE A 395 -9.70 13.94 14.34
CA PHE A 395 -9.31 12.63 14.85
C PHE A 395 -7.82 12.39 14.65
N VAL A 396 -7.31 12.53 13.43
CA VAL A 396 -5.90 12.24 13.13
C VAL A 396 -4.97 13.25 13.78
N ASN A 397 -5.35 14.52 13.91
CA ASN A 397 -4.56 15.49 14.67
C ASN A 397 -4.58 15.22 16.18
N THR A 398 -5.66 14.67 16.73
CA THR A 398 -5.76 14.38 18.17
C THR A 398 -5.04 13.10 18.54
N PHE A 399 -5.19 12.07 17.71
CA PHE A 399 -4.82 10.70 18.04
C PHE A 399 -3.68 10.14 17.19
N GLY A 400 -3.51 10.68 15.98
CA GLY A 400 -2.50 10.26 15.01
C GLY A 400 -1.14 10.94 15.22
N PRO A 401 -0.27 10.88 14.21
CA PRO A 401 1.15 11.20 14.36
C PRO A 401 1.41 12.71 14.48
N CYS A 402 0.46 13.54 14.06
CA CYS A 402 0.56 14.99 14.09
C CYS A 402 0.00 15.60 15.39
N SER A 403 -0.37 14.78 16.36
CA SER A 403 -0.72 15.26 17.70
C SER A 403 0.51 15.88 18.36
N ASN A 404 0.35 17.10 18.89
CA ASN A 404 1.35 17.75 19.74
C ASN A 404 1.54 17.02 21.07
#